data_AF-A0A4R8DNJ9-F1
#
_entry.id   AF-A0A4R8DNJ9-F1
#
_cell.length_a   1.000
_cell.length_b   1.000
_cell.length_c   1.000
_cell.angle_alpha   90.00
_cell.angle_beta   90.00
_cell.angle_gamma   90.00
#
_symmetry.space_group_name_H-M   'P 1'
#
loop_
_entity.id
_entity.type
_entity.pdbx_description
1 polymer ?
#
loop_
_entity_poly.entity_id
_entity_poly.type
_entity_poly.pdbx_seq_one_letter_code
_entity_poly.pdbx_strand_id
1 'polypeptide(L)'
;MNTTLNVVLWIAQGFLALFFFAGGVPKVVGRGIDRWTGFSDLPRAQVILVGVTEVLAAAGLVLPKATGVLPWLTPLAAIGLAVIGLMAAGFHVRFNEHLNVLETSLLASIGGVIAIGRWDLVDSSAEVAPWTVVIALCLLVPAAVVNVVILYKGGAQQTASAHSSSGQPMEARQPVA
;
A
#
# COMPACT_ATOMS: atom_id res chain seq x y z
N MET A 1 18.46 21.33 -1.33
CA MET A 1 18.07 20.10 -2.07
C MET A 1 18.37 20.31 -3.56
N ASN A 2 18.94 19.32 -4.25
CA ASN A 2 19.31 19.46 -5.67
C ASN A 2 18.04 19.61 -6.53
N THR A 3 18.04 20.50 -7.52
CA THR A 3 16.86 20.81 -8.35
C THR A 3 16.24 19.56 -8.98
N THR A 4 17.08 18.65 -9.49
CA THR A 4 16.64 17.37 -10.07
C THR A 4 15.88 16.49 -9.08
N LEU A 5 16.42 16.30 -7.87
CA LEU A 5 15.79 15.49 -6.82
C LEU A 5 14.44 16.10 -6.40
N ASN A 6 14.33 17.42 -6.38
CA ASN A 6 13.08 18.10 -6.06
C ASN A 6 11.98 17.83 -7.08
N VAL A 7 12.32 17.86 -8.36
CA VAL A 7 11.38 17.52 -9.45
C VAL A 7 10.94 16.07 -9.34
N VAL A 8 11.88 15.14 -9.12
CA VAL A 8 11.57 13.70 -8.96
C VAL A 8 10.59 13.47 -7.81
N LEU A 9 10.82 14.07 -6.64
CA LEU A 9 9.91 13.91 -5.51
C LEU A 9 8.53 14.53 -5.77
N TRP A 10 8.44 15.66 -6.47
CA TRP A 10 7.16 16.23 -6.86
C TRP A 10 6.36 15.33 -7.81
N ILE A 11 7.03 14.73 -8.79
CA ILE A 11 6.40 13.78 -9.72
C ILE A 11 5.90 12.55 -8.94
N ALA A 12 6.76 11.98 -8.08
CA ALA A 12 6.39 10.84 -7.24
C ALA A 12 5.20 11.16 -6.32
N GLN A 13 5.18 12.34 -5.69
CA GLN A 13 4.08 12.82 -4.85
C GLN A 13 2.79 12.95 -5.64
N GLY A 14 2.83 13.60 -6.81
CA GLY A 14 1.66 13.77 -7.68
C GLY A 14 1.09 12.44 -8.13
N PHE A 15 1.96 11.51 -8.55
CA PHE A 15 1.57 10.16 -8.94
C PHE A 15 0.92 9.40 -7.78
N LEU A 16 1.58 9.35 -6.62
CA LEU A 16 1.10 8.60 -5.46
C LEU A 16 -0.21 9.17 -4.91
N ALA A 17 -0.32 10.51 -4.85
CA ALA A 17 -1.56 11.18 -4.45
C ALA A 17 -2.70 10.86 -5.40
N LEU A 18 -2.47 10.93 -6.72
CA LEU A 18 -3.50 10.61 -7.70
C LEU A 18 -3.96 9.16 -7.59
N PHE A 19 -3.03 8.22 -7.41
CA PHE A 19 -3.34 6.80 -7.27
C PHE A 19 -4.25 6.53 -6.07
N PHE A 20 -3.84 6.98 -4.87
CA PHE A 20 -4.61 6.75 -3.66
C PHE A 20 -5.91 7.56 -3.62
N PHE A 21 -5.94 8.74 -4.24
CA PHE A 21 -7.18 9.49 -4.40
C PHE A 21 -8.17 8.73 -5.30
N ALA A 22 -7.70 8.21 -6.44
CA ALA A 22 -8.51 7.39 -7.34
C ALA A 22 -8.98 6.08 -6.70
N GLY A 23 -8.17 5.49 -5.81
CA GLY A 23 -8.55 4.32 -5.02
C GLY A 23 -9.50 4.63 -3.86
N GLY A 24 -9.39 5.80 -3.23
CA GLY A 24 -10.14 6.16 -2.02
C GLY A 24 -11.52 6.74 -2.29
N VAL A 25 -11.67 7.59 -3.31
CA VAL A 25 -12.97 8.20 -3.64
C VAL A 25 -14.08 7.16 -3.88
N PRO A 26 -13.87 6.08 -4.67
CA PRO A 26 -14.86 5.02 -4.83
C PRO A 26 -15.25 4.34 -3.51
N LYS A 27 -14.32 4.20 -2.56
CA LYS A 27 -14.58 3.60 -1.23
C LYS A 27 -15.44 4.50 -0.35
N VAL A 28 -15.20 5.82 -0.38
CA VAL A 28 -16.00 6.81 0.36
C VAL A 28 -17.41 6.89 -0.19
N VAL A 29 -17.54 7.03 -1.51
CA VAL A 29 -18.84 7.16 -2.19
C VAL A 29 -19.56 5.80 -2.24
N GLY A 30 -18.81 4.71 -2.18
CA GLY A 30 -19.24 3.32 -2.35
C GLY A 30 -19.92 3.06 -3.68
N ARG A 31 -19.29 3.51 -4.76
CA ARG A 31 -19.68 3.24 -6.13
C ARG A 31 -18.52 2.57 -6.85
N GLY A 32 -18.81 1.51 -7.60
CA GLY A 32 -17.80 0.78 -8.39
C GLY A 32 -16.94 -0.20 -7.60
N ILE A 33 -17.08 -0.24 -6.26
CA ILE A 33 -16.34 -1.16 -5.39
C ILE A 33 -16.91 -2.58 -5.37
N ASP A 34 -18.14 -2.79 -5.83
CA ASP A 34 -18.79 -4.12 -5.84
C ASP A 34 -18.11 -5.10 -6.82
N ARG A 35 -17.30 -4.57 -7.74
CA ARG A 35 -16.49 -5.35 -8.68
C ARG A 35 -15.11 -5.69 -8.13
N TRP A 36 -14.74 -5.17 -6.97
CA TRP A 36 -13.42 -5.37 -6.38
C TRP A 36 -13.46 -6.60 -5.46
N THR A 37 -12.48 -7.48 -5.63
CA THR A 37 -12.36 -8.73 -4.88
C THR A 37 -12.31 -8.46 -3.37
N GLY A 38 -13.14 -9.18 -2.60
CA GLY A 38 -13.11 -9.17 -1.14
C GLY A 38 -13.81 -7.99 -0.45
N PHE A 39 -14.29 -6.98 -1.19
CA PHE A 39 -15.00 -5.84 -0.61
C PHE A 39 -16.44 -6.17 -0.16
N SER A 40 -17.03 -7.24 -0.69
CA SER A 40 -18.32 -7.78 -0.23
C SER A 40 -18.29 -8.31 1.20
N ASP A 41 -17.11 -8.74 1.65
CA ASP A 41 -16.92 -9.42 2.94
C ASP A 41 -16.55 -8.43 4.05
N LEU A 42 -16.35 -7.16 3.72
CA LEU A 42 -15.96 -6.11 4.65
C LEU A 42 -17.18 -5.28 5.09
N PRO A 43 -17.29 -4.95 6.39
CA PRO A 43 -18.24 -3.95 6.86
C PRO A 43 -18.07 -2.62 6.11
N ARG A 44 -19.17 -2.05 5.62
CA ARG A 44 -19.16 -0.78 4.86
C ARG A 44 -18.45 0.36 5.59
N ALA A 45 -18.57 0.42 6.92
CA ALA A 45 -17.89 1.42 7.74
C ALA A 45 -16.35 1.33 7.64
N GLN A 46 -15.80 0.11 7.57
CA GLN A 46 -14.35 -0.09 7.41
C GLN A 46 -13.87 0.38 6.04
N VAL A 47 -14.63 0.07 4.99
CA VAL A 47 -14.31 0.50 3.62
C VAL A 47 -14.30 2.03 3.51
N ILE A 48 -15.32 2.70 4.09
CA ILE A 48 -15.39 4.16 4.10
C ILE A 48 -14.20 4.75 4.89
N LEU A 49 -13.87 4.19 6.06
CA LEU A 49 -12.76 4.67 6.87
C LEU A 49 -11.44 4.63 6.08
N VAL A 50 -11.14 3.52 5.42
CA VAL A 50 -9.96 3.38 4.55
C VAL A 50 -9.99 4.43 3.44
N GLY A 51 -11.11 4.56 2.74
CA GLY A 51 -11.27 5.54 1.67
C GLY A 51 -11.04 6.98 2.12
N VAL A 52 -11.59 7.36 3.27
CA VAL A 52 -11.38 8.70 3.85
C VAL A 52 -9.91 8.92 4.17
N THR A 53 -9.25 7.93 4.79
CA THR A 53 -7.81 8.04 5.09
C THR A 53 -6.95 8.13 3.84
N GLU A 54 -7.25 7.39 2.77
CA GLU A 54 -6.53 7.47 1.50
C GLU A 54 -6.68 8.85 0.85
N VAL A 55 -7.89 9.40 0.83
CA VAL A 55 -8.17 10.72 0.25
C VAL A 55 -7.48 11.83 1.06
N LEU A 56 -7.57 11.78 2.39
CA LEU A 56 -6.93 12.77 3.25
C LEU A 56 -5.40 12.72 3.16
N ALA A 57 -4.83 11.51 3.11
CA ALA A 57 -3.39 11.34 2.97
C ALA A 57 -2.91 11.76 1.58
N ALA A 58 -3.65 11.48 0.50
CA ALA A 58 -3.36 11.98 -0.84
C ALA A 58 -3.37 13.52 -0.89
N ALA A 59 -4.37 14.15 -0.28
CA ALA A 59 -4.44 15.60 -0.17
C ALA A 59 -3.27 16.16 0.66
N GLY A 60 -2.99 15.57 1.82
CA GLY A 60 -1.88 15.94 2.70
C GLY A 60 -0.48 15.71 2.09
N LEU A 61 -0.36 14.83 1.10
CA LEU A 61 0.90 14.59 0.41
C LEU A 61 1.31 15.76 -0.50
N VAL A 62 0.33 16.48 -1.06
CA VAL A 62 0.58 17.49 -2.11
C VAL A 62 0.24 18.90 -1.63
N LEU A 63 -0.95 19.10 -1.06
CA LEU A 63 -1.46 20.44 -0.73
C LEU A 63 -0.58 21.22 0.25
N PRO A 64 -0.10 20.65 1.37
CA PRO A 64 0.66 21.43 2.36
C PRO A 64 1.91 22.08 1.77
N LYS A 65 2.68 21.30 1.00
CA LYS A 65 3.89 21.78 0.34
C LYS A 65 3.59 22.68 -0.87
N ALA A 66 2.49 22.45 -1.59
CA ALA A 66 2.12 23.26 -2.76
C ALA A 66 1.60 24.64 -2.37
N THR A 67 0.87 24.72 -1.25
CA THR A 67 0.32 25.97 -0.70
C THR A 67 1.27 26.67 0.26
N GLY A 68 2.31 25.98 0.74
CA GLY A 68 3.22 26.48 1.76
C GLY A 68 2.66 26.42 3.19
N VAL A 69 1.47 25.85 3.38
CA VAL A 69 0.78 25.77 4.67
C VAL A 69 1.07 24.42 5.34
N LEU A 70 1.72 24.43 6.51
CA LEU A 70 2.17 23.23 7.26
C LEU A 70 2.92 22.18 6.40
N PRO A 71 4.01 22.51 5.68
CA PRO A 71 4.69 21.57 4.77
C PRO A 71 5.20 20.28 5.42
N TRP A 72 5.42 20.28 6.74
CA TRP A 72 5.81 19.10 7.53
C TRP A 72 4.75 17.97 7.50
N LEU A 73 3.50 18.26 7.13
CA LEU A 73 2.46 17.25 6.93
C LEU A 73 2.72 16.35 5.72
N THR A 74 3.46 16.83 4.72
CA THR A 74 3.75 16.08 3.50
C THR A 74 4.50 14.75 3.76
N PRO A 75 5.65 14.72 4.46
CA PRO A 75 6.33 13.47 4.77
C PRO A 75 5.50 12.56 5.68
N LEU A 76 4.67 13.13 6.58
CA LEU A 76 3.77 12.36 7.44
C LEU A 76 2.66 11.67 6.62
N ALA A 77 2.07 12.38 5.67
CA ALA A 77 1.10 11.84 4.74
C ALA A 77 1.70 10.72 3.86
N ALA A 78 2.96 10.88 3.45
CA ALA A 78 3.70 9.86 2.70
C ALA A 78 3.87 8.56 3.51
N ILE A 79 4.17 8.66 4.81
CA ILE A 79 4.21 7.51 5.73
C ILE A 79 2.82 6.87 5.85
N GLY A 80 1.76 7.67 6.02
CA GLY A 80 0.39 7.16 6.08
C GLY A 80 0.01 6.36 4.85
N LEU A 81 0.31 6.86 3.64
CA LEU A 81 0.08 6.13 2.39
C LEU A 81 0.93 4.87 2.28
N ALA A 82 2.17 4.89 2.78
CA ALA A 82 3.01 3.70 2.81
C ALA A 82 2.40 2.60 3.70
N VAL A 83 1.90 2.96 4.89
CA VAL A 83 1.20 2.04 5.79
C VAL A 83 -0.04 1.47 5.11
N ILE A 84 -0.88 2.32 4.50
CA ILE A 84 -2.09 1.87 3.79
C ILE A 84 -1.71 0.91 2.65
N GLY A 85 -0.67 1.22 1.87
CA GLY A 85 -0.17 0.35 0.81
C GLY A 85 0.27 -1.02 1.32
N LEU A 86 0.96 -1.09 2.46
CA LEU A 86 1.34 -2.36 3.07
C LEU A 86 0.15 -3.16 3.62
N MET A 87 -0.86 -2.47 4.17
CA MET A 87 -2.11 -3.13 4.59
C MET A 87 -2.88 -3.67 3.38
N ALA A 88 -2.93 -2.91 2.28
CA ALA A 88 -3.54 -3.34 1.02
C ALA A 88 -2.80 -4.56 0.43
N ALA A 89 -1.47 -4.59 0.49
CA ALA A 89 -0.69 -5.76 0.09
C ALA A 89 -1.12 -7.01 0.86
N GLY A 90 -1.23 -6.93 2.19
CA GLY A 90 -1.72 -8.05 3.02
C GLY A 90 -3.16 -8.48 2.66
N PHE A 91 -4.03 -7.51 2.34
CA PHE A 91 -5.38 -7.80 1.84
C PHE A 91 -5.33 -8.59 0.52
N HIS A 92 -4.54 -8.16 -0.46
CA HIS A 92 -4.42 -8.86 -1.75
C HIS A 92 -3.77 -10.24 -1.64
N VAL A 93 -2.86 -10.45 -0.68
CA VAL A 93 -2.31 -11.77 -0.38
C VAL A 93 -3.42 -12.74 0.03
N ARG A 94 -4.39 -12.30 0.86
CA ARG A 94 -5.53 -13.14 1.29
C ARG A 94 -6.36 -13.64 0.11
N PHE A 95 -6.42 -12.89 -0.98
CA PHE A 95 -7.18 -13.23 -2.18
C PHE A 95 -6.30 -13.80 -3.32
N ASN A 96 -5.02 -14.11 -3.05
CA ASN A 96 -4.04 -14.61 -4.03
C ASN A 96 -3.84 -13.70 -5.26
N GLU A 97 -3.98 -12.38 -5.09
CA GLU A 97 -3.81 -11.39 -6.17
C GLU A 97 -2.37 -10.88 -6.24
N HIS A 98 -1.43 -11.73 -6.69
CA HIS A 98 0.02 -11.45 -6.61
C HIS A 98 0.47 -10.14 -7.31
N LEU A 99 -0.17 -9.77 -8.43
CA LEU A 99 0.14 -8.50 -9.11
C LEU A 99 -0.25 -7.29 -8.25
N ASN A 100 -1.41 -7.33 -7.61
CA ASN A 100 -1.89 -6.26 -6.74
C ASN A 100 -1.03 -6.15 -5.48
N VAL A 101 -0.50 -7.27 -4.98
CA VAL A 101 0.50 -7.27 -3.89
C VAL A 101 1.76 -6.54 -4.30
N LEU A 102 2.29 -6.82 -5.51
CA LEU A 102 3.48 -6.15 -6.02
C LEU A 102 3.25 -4.64 -6.21
N GLU A 103 2.13 -4.27 -6.81
CA GLU A 103 1.73 -2.89 -7.03
C GLU A 103 1.64 -2.10 -5.73
N THR A 104 0.86 -2.59 -4.77
CA THR A 104 0.66 -1.92 -3.48
C THR A 104 1.94 -1.83 -2.65
N SER A 105 2.82 -2.83 -2.75
CA SER A 105 4.16 -2.81 -2.14
C SER A 105 5.09 -1.79 -2.80
N LEU A 106 5.03 -1.66 -4.13
CA LEU A 106 5.78 -0.64 -4.87
C LEU A 106 5.33 0.77 -4.49
N LEU A 107 4.02 1.00 -4.44
CA LEU A 107 3.43 2.28 -4.01
C LEU A 107 3.83 2.63 -2.57
N ALA A 108 3.84 1.64 -1.67
CA ALA A 108 4.31 1.84 -0.31
C ALA A 108 5.79 2.25 -0.25
N SER A 109 6.62 1.64 -1.10
CA SER A 109 8.04 1.98 -1.22
C SER A 109 8.24 3.40 -1.73
N ILE A 110 7.44 3.84 -2.72
CA ILE A 110 7.44 5.22 -3.22
C ILE A 110 7.07 6.19 -2.07
N GLY A 111 6.05 5.86 -1.27
CA GLY A 111 5.68 6.64 -0.09
C GLY A 111 6.83 6.78 0.91
N GLY A 112 7.56 5.68 1.17
CA GLY A 112 8.77 5.69 2.00
C GLY A 112 9.88 6.59 1.44
N VAL A 113 10.16 6.52 0.14
CA VAL A 113 11.16 7.38 -0.53
C VAL A 113 10.77 8.86 -0.42
N ILE A 114 9.48 9.19 -0.60
CA ILE A 114 8.99 10.56 -0.44
C ILE A 114 9.15 11.03 1.01
N ALA A 115 8.80 10.20 1.99
CA ALA A 115 8.94 10.54 3.40
C ALA A 115 10.38 10.87 3.76
N ILE A 116 11.34 10.04 3.33
CA ILE A 116 12.78 10.26 3.54
C ILE A 116 13.24 11.52 2.80
N GLY A 117 12.86 11.67 1.54
CA GLY A 117 13.29 12.80 0.70
C GLY A 117 12.68 14.14 1.06
N ARG A 118 11.61 14.16 1.88
CA ARG A 118 10.93 15.37 2.37
C ARG A 118 11.05 15.57 3.88
N TRP A 119 11.88 14.76 4.54
CA TRP A 119 12.04 14.81 5.99
C TRP A 119 12.59 16.16 6.47
N ASP A 120 13.31 16.87 5.61
CA ASP A 120 13.79 18.23 5.83
C ASP A 120 12.67 19.21 6.22
N LEU A 121 11.44 18.96 5.76
CA LEU A 121 10.27 19.78 6.11
C LEU A 121 9.84 19.62 7.57
N VAL A 122 10.14 18.48 8.20
CA VAL A 122 9.86 18.19 9.62
C VAL A 122 10.93 18.83 10.50
N ASP A 123 12.19 18.65 10.15
CA ASP A 123 13.33 19.18 10.94
C ASP A 123 13.36 20.71 10.96
N SER A 124 12.85 21.36 9.91
CA SER A 124 12.70 22.82 9.82
C SER A 124 11.67 23.40 10.81
N SER A 125 10.94 22.54 11.55
CA SER A 125 9.93 22.91 12.55
C SER A 125 10.26 22.46 13.99
N ALA A 126 11.47 21.93 14.23
CA ALA A 126 11.94 21.34 15.50
C ALA A 126 11.19 21.88 16.73
N GLU A 127 10.27 21.12 17.35
CA GLU A 127 10.56 19.90 18.11
C GLU A 127 9.62 18.74 17.74
N VAL A 128 10.09 17.77 16.96
CA VAL A 128 9.42 16.46 16.86
C VAL A 128 10.41 15.40 17.35
N ALA A 129 10.05 14.69 18.42
CA ALA A 129 11.00 13.87 19.17
C ALA A 129 11.59 12.74 18.30
N PRO A 130 12.92 12.50 18.33
CA PRO A 130 13.58 11.46 17.53
C PRO A 130 12.97 10.05 17.68
N TRP A 131 12.36 9.80 18.83
CA TRP A 131 11.68 8.55 19.18
C TRP A 131 10.48 8.24 18.28
N THR A 132 9.85 9.23 17.65
CA THR A 132 8.67 9.02 16.80
C THR A 132 9.02 8.28 15.51
N VAL A 133 10.20 8.55 14.94
CA VAL A 133 10.74 7.83 13.77
C VAL A 133 11.09 6.39 14.14
N VAL A 134 11.68 6.20 15.32
CA VAL A 134 12.00 4.86 15.83
C VAL A 134 10.73 4.05 16.06
N ILE A 135 9.68 4.62 16.63
CA ILE A 135 8.38 3.94 16.82
C ILE A 135 7.75 3.59 15.47
N ALA A 136 7.76 4.50 14.49
CA ALA A 136 7.23 4.24 13.15
C ALA A 136 8.01 3.13 12.43
N LEU A 137 9.35 3.12 12.52
CA LEU A 137 10.19 2.06 11.97
C LEU A 137 9.99 0.72 12.71
N CYS A 138 9.85 0.76 14.04
CA CYS A 138 9.54 -0.41 14.86
C CYS A 138 8.14 -0.97 14.61
N LEU A 139 7.21 -0.21 14.02
CA LEU A 139 5.90 -0.70 13.58
C LEU A 139 5.91 -1.17 12.12
N LEU A 140 6.62 -0.46 11.24
CA LEU A 140 6.71 -0.75 9.80
C LEU A 140 7.58 -1.97 9.48
N VAL A 141 8.73 -2.13 10.16
CA VAL A 141 9.66 -3.24 9.89
C VAL A 141 9.03 -4.60 10.26
N PRO A 142 8.37 -4.78 11.42
CA PRO A 142 7.65 -6.02 11.70
C PRO A 142 6.49 -6.27 10.74
N ALA A 143 5.74 -5.24 10.33
CA ALA A 143 4.66 -5.39 9.35
C ALA A 143 5.19 -5.85 7.97
N ALA A 144 6.34 -5.31 7.54
CA ALA A 144 7.03 -5.74 6.32
C ALA A 144 7.57 -7.17 6.44
N VAL A 145 8.16 -7.54 7.59
CA VAL A 145 8.65 -8.91 7.85
C VAL A 145 7.49 -9.91 7.87
N VAL A 146 6.36 -9.57 8.49
CA VAL A 146 5.15 -10.40 8.49
C VAL A 146 4.62 -10.58 7.06
N ASN A 147 4.53 -9.52 6.26
CA ASN A 147 4.13 -9.60 4.85
C ASN A 147 5.07 -10.48 4.01
N VAL A 148 6.38 -10.38 4.24
CA VAL A 148 7.40 -11.21 3.57
C VAL A 148 7.28 -12.68 3.98
N VAL A 149 7.09 -12.98 5.25
CA VAL A 149 6.92 -14.35 5.76
C VAL A 149 5.65 -15.01 5.19
N ILE A 150 4.56 -14.25 5.05
CA ILE A 150 3.32 -14.75 4.46
C ILE A 150 3.51 -15.03 2.95
N LEU A 151 4.25 -14.18 2.23
CA LEU A 151 4.59 -14.37 0.81
C LEU A 151 5.41 -15.65 0.56
N TYR A 152 6.42 -15.91 1.39
CA TYR A 152 7.25 -17.12 1.25
C TYR A 152 6.50 -18.42 1.56
N LYS A 153 5.46 -18.38 2.41
CA LYS A 153 4.61 -19.55 2.67
C LYS A 153 3.66 -19.88 1.52
N GLY A 154 3.19 -18.88 0.76
CA GLY A 154 2.29 -19.09 -0.38
C GLY A 154 2.94 -19.75 -1.61
N GLY A 155 4.18 -19.36 -1.94
CA GLY A 155 4.92 -19.95 -3.08
C GLY A 155 5.29 -21.43 -2.89
N ALA A 156 5.48 -21.86 -1.63
CA ALA A 156 5.75 -23.25 -1.28
C ALA A 156 4.52 -24.16 -1.46
N GLN A 157 3.31 -23.63 -1.26
CA GLN A 157 2.08 -24.41 -1.45
C GLN A 157 1.72 -24.61 -2.92
N GLN A 158 1.98 -23.60 -3.77
CA GLN A 158 1.65 -23.66 -5.20
C GLN A 158 2.56 -24.65 -5.96
N THR A 159 3.85 -24.69 -5.63
CA THR A 159 4.80 -25.67 -6.16
C THR A 159 4.48 -27.11 -5.71
N ALA A 160 4.03 -27.29 -4.47
CA ALA A 160 3.58 -28.59 -3.96
C ALA A 160 2.31 -29.10 -4.67
N SER A 161 1.34 -28.23 -4.94
CA SER A 161 0.11 -28.59 -5.68
C SER A 161 0.37 -28.91 -7.15
N ALA A 162 1.33 -28.24 -7.79
CA ALA A 162 1.70 -28.51 -9.19
C ALA A 162 2.36 -29.89 -9.36
N HIS A 163 3.22 -30.30 -8.41
CA HIS A 163 3.83 -31.63 -8.40
C HIS A 163 2.83 -32.76 -8.10
N SER A 164 1.81 -32.49 -7.27
CA SER A 164 0.72 -33.45 -7.00
C SER A 164 -0.18 -33.66 -8.22
N SER A 165 -0.40 -32.63 -9.05
CA SER A 165 -1.24 -32.72 -10.25
C SER A 165 -0.56 -33.40 -11.44
N SER A 166 0.78 -33.34 -11.55
CA SER A 166 1.53 -34.01 -12.62
C SER A 166 1.80 -35.50 -12.36
N GLY A 167 1.60 -35.96 -11.12
CA GLY A 167 1.85 -37.34 -10.68
C GLY A 167 0.61 -38.23 -10.59
N GLN A 168 -0.59 -37.71 -10.90
CA GLN A 168 -1.79 -38.55 -10.95
C GLN A 168 -1.75 -39.39 -12.24
N PRO A 169 -1.66 -40.74 -12.16
CA PRO A 169 -1.77 -41.57 -13.34
C PRO A 169 -3.12 -41.30 -14.01
N MET A 170 -3.14 -41.24 -15.35
CA MET A 170 -4.35 -41.13 -16.16
C MET A 170 -5.30 -42.28 -15.80
N GLU A 171 -6.17 -42.06 -14.82
CA GLU A 171 -7.21 -43.01 -14.45
C GLU A 171 -8.20 -43.05 -15.61
N ALA A 172 -8.31 -44.25 -16.19
CA ALA A 172 -8.96 -44.52 -17.45
C ALA A 172 -10.36 -43.91 -17.49
N ARG A 173 -10.61 -43.04 -18.49
CA ARG A 173 -11.97 -42.67 -18.89
C ARG A 173 -12.68 -43.96 -19.28
N GLN A 174 -13.55 -44.46 -18.41
CA GLN A 174 -14.47 -45.53 -18.78
C GLN A 174 -15.47 -44.99 -19.81
N PRO A 175 -15.74 -45.71 -20.91
CA PRO A 175 -16.77 -45.31 -21.85
C PRO A 175 -18.14 -45.48 -21.20
N VAL A 176 -18.92 -44.40 -21.20
CA VAL A 176 -20.35 -44.44 -20.85
C VAL A 176 -21.05 -45.22 -21.95
N ALA A 177 -21.68 -46.34 -21.58
CA ALA A 177 -22.49 -47.18 -22.44
C ALA A 177 -23.82 -46.52 -22.83
#